data_AF-I4BVI9-F1
#
_entry.id   AF-I4BVI9-F1
#
_cell.length_a   1.000
_cell.length_b   1.000
_cell.length_c   1.000
_cell.angle_alpha   90.00
_cell.angle_beta   90.00
_cell.angle_gamma   90.00
#
_symmetry.space_group_name_H-M   'P 1'
#
loop_
_entity.id
_entity.type
_entity.pdbx_description
1 polymer ?
#
loop_
_entity_poly.entity_id
_entity_poly.type
_entity_poly.pdbx_seq_one_letter_code
_entity_poly.pdbx_strand_id
1 'polypeptide(L)'
;MLSDIEIAQRSKLKPILEIAKELGIPNEYLFPYGHYKAKVDVNFLKKLEDRPDGKLILVTATTPTPAGEGKTTTTVGLTQALVKLGKKAMLCLREPSLGPCFGVKGGAAGGGYSQVLPMEEINLHFTGDIHAVESAHNLLAALLDNHLHQGNALNIDPREITWRRAMDMNERALRNIVIGLGGKANGVPRESGFDITVASEVMAILCLSKDISDLKERLSNIVVGYTTKGDMVKVKDLKAQGAMAALLKEAINPNLVQTIEHVPAFVHGGPFANIAHGTNSIVATKMALKLRDYAVVEAGFASDLGAEKFFDIVCRLAGLSPSAVVLVTTIRALKHHGGVSKEALSQENLQALALGLENLEAHLDILSNFGLPVVIALNKFSSDTEKEVNMVREAAEKRGARIALSEVWEKGGEGGLELAREVLAATEENKTYKPLYDLDLPLREKIKTIATKIYGADDVEYTPQALSTVKDLEERGFGKLPVCMAKTQLSISDDPKKLGRPKNYKINVREIRISAGAGFVVAICGNIMTMPGLPKKPAAESIDIDSDGNITGLF
;
A
#
# COMPACT_ATOMS: atom_id res chain seq x y z
N MET A 1 4.52 -16.63 25.23
CA MET A 1 3.92 -16.87 23.91
C MET A 1 5.04 -17.09 22.92
N LEU A 2 4.83 -17.93 21.92
CA LEU A 2 5.79 -18.09 20.83
C LEU A 2 5.92 -16.78 20.06
N SER A 3 7.10 -16.50 19.51
CA SER A 3 7.30 -15.39 18.57
C SER A 3 6.60 -15.68 17.24
N ASP A 4 6.39 -14.64 16.43
CA ASP A 4 5.73 -14.78 15.13
C ASP A 4 6.50 -15.75 14.21
N ILE A 5 7.84 -15.69 14.22
CA ILE A 5 8.69 -16.59 13.43
C ILE A 5 8.67 -18.04 13.97
N GLU A 6 8.62 -18.22 15.29
CA GLU A 6 8.48 -19.56 15.87
C GLU A 6 7.14 -20.21 15.49
N ILE A 7 6.06 -19.42 15.43
CA ILE A 7 4.75 -19.88 14.94
C ILE A 7 4.84 -20.25 13.45
N ALA A 8 5.45 -19.40 12.63
CA ALA A 8 5.64 -19.63 11.21
C ALA A 8 6.44 -20.92 10.94
N GLN A 9 7.58 -21.11 11.59
CA GLN A 9 8.46 -22.27 11.41
C GLN A 9 7.83 -23.58 11.87
N ARG A 10 6.93 -23.56 12.87
CA ARG A 10 6.21 -24.75 13.33
C ARG A 10 5.00 -25.09 12.45
N SER A 11 4.62 -24.23 11.51
CA SER A 11 3.44 -24.40 10.68
C SER A 11 3.69 -25.40 9.54
N LYS A 12 2.77 -26.35 9.36
CA LYS A 12 2.82 -27.32 8.26
C LYS A 12 2.05 -26.80 7.06
N LEU A 13 2.75 -26.25 6.08
CA LEU A 13 2.12 -25.70 4.87
C LEU A 13 1.63 -26.82 3.94
N LYS A 14 0.51 -26.56 3.24
CA LYS A 14 0.09 -27.41 2.12
C LYS A 14 0.94 -27.12 0.88
N PRO A 15 1.23 -28.11 0.03
CA PRO A 15 1.78 -27.85 -1.29
C PRO A 15 0.93 -26.83 -2.05
N ILE A 16 1.56 -25.84 -2.69
CA ILE A 16 0.83 -24.74 -3.34
C ILE A 16 -0.08 -25.22 -4.48
N LEU A 17 0.27 -26.35 -5.11
CA LEU A 17 -0.54 -26.99 -6.13
C LEU A 17 -1.90 -27.48 -5.59
N GLU A 18 -1.98 -27.85 -4.31
CA GLU A 18 -3.27 -28.20 -3.69
C GLU A 18 -4.16 -26.97 -3.51
N ILE A 19 -3.58 -25.86 -3.05
CA ILE A 19 -4.27 -24.56 -2.93
C ILE A 19 -4.76 -24.09 -4.30
N ALA A 20 -3.92 -24.19 -5.33
CA ALA A 20 -4.27 -23.80 -6.69
C ALA A 20 -5.38 -24.69 -7.29
N LYS A 21 -5.34 -26.00 -7.01
CA LYS A 21 -6.41 -26.93 -7.39
C LYS A 21 -7.73 -26.59 -6.71
N GLU A 22 -7.73 -26.19 -5.43
CA GLU A 22 -8.93 -25.74 -4.71
C GLU A 22 -9.52 -24.45 -5.29
N LEU A 23 -8.69 -23.61 -5.90
CA LEU A 23 -9.12 -22.42 -6.65
C LEU A 23 -9.56 -22.74 -8.08
N GLY A 24 -9.35 -23.97 -8.56
CA GLY A 24 -9.63 -24.37 -9.93
C GLY A 24 -8.69 -23.70 -10.95
N ILE A 25 -7.44 -23.39 -10.55
CA ILE A 25 -6.42 -22.86 -11.44
C ILE A 25 -5.75 -24.03 -12.17
N PRO A 26 -5.80 -24.10 -13.52
CA PRO A 26 -5.13 -25.14 -14.29
C PRO A 26 -3.61 -25.05 -14.20
N ASN A 27 -2.93 -26.20 -14.31
CA ASN A 27 -1.47 -26.28 -14.20
C ASN A 27 -0.74 -25.45 -15.25
N GLU A 28 -1.29 -25.28 -16.46
CA GLU A 28 -0.66 -24.48 -17.51
C GLU A 28 -0.60 -22.97 -17.20
N TYR A 29 -1.37 -22.50 -16.21
CA TYR A 29 -1.36 -21.10 -15.76
C TYR A 29 -0.59 -20.91 -14.43
N LEU A 30 0.12 -21.94 -13.96
CA LEU A 30 0.89 -21.90 -12.72
C LEU A 30 2.38 -22.00 -13.00
N PHE A 31 3.15 -21.12 -12.36
CA PHE A 31 4.60 -21.17 -12.33
C PHE A 31 5.07 -21.40 -10.88
N PRO A 32 5.34 -22.64 -10.46
CA PRO A 32 5.77 -22.93 -9.10
C PRO A 32 7.16 -22.35 -8.78
N TYR A 33 7.31 -21.76 -7.58
CA TYR A 33 8.59 -21.32 -7.03
C TYR A 33 8.85 -22.11 -5.75
N GLY A 34 9.44 -23.29 -5.90
CA GLY A 34 9.50 -24.28 -4.82
C GLY A 34 8.13 -24.91 -4.55
N HIS A 35 7.88 -25.32 -3.31
CA HIS A 35 6.71 -26.14 -2.97
C HIS A 35 5.50 -25.35 -2.44
N TYR A 36 5.72 -24.14 -1.91
CA TYR A 36 4.73 -23.41 -1.11
C TYR A 36 4.30 -22.06 -1.68
N LYS A 37 4.78 -21.69 -2.87
CA LYS A 37 4.40 -20.47 -3.58
C LYS A 37 4.46 -20.67 -5.09
N ALA A 38 3.62 -19.95 -5.83
CA ALA A 38 3.58 -20.01 -7.29
C ALA A 38 3.13 -18.66 -7.86
N LYS A 39 3.56 -18.31 -9.06
CA LYS A 39 2.93 -17.25 -9.85
C LYS A 39 1.72 -17.79 -10.61
N VAL A 40 0.67 -16.98 -10.75
CA VAL A 40 -0.50 -17.29 -11.57
C VAL A 40 -0.49 -16.38 -12.80
N ASP A 41 -0.47 -16.96 -14.00
CA ASP A 41 -0.44 -16.20 -15.25
C ASP A 41 -1.61 -15.22 -15.33
N VAL A 42 -1.32 -13.93 -15.53
CA VAL A 42 -2.31 -12.86 -15.69
C VAL A 42 -3.32 -13.14 -16.81
N ASN A 43 -2.94 -13.90 -17.84
CA ASN A 43 -3.85 -14.28 -18.92
C ASN A 43 -4.96 -15.22 -18.47
N PHE A 44 -4.82 -15.90 -17.33
CA PHE A 44 -5.90 -16.70 -16.76
C PHE A 44 -7.12 -15.84 -16.42
N LEU A 45 -6.94 -14.56 -16.10
CA LEU A 45 -8.06 -13.64 -15.83
C LEU A 45 -9.05 -13.56 -17.00
N LYS A 46 -8.58 -13.69 -18.25
CA LYS A 46 -9.43 -13.74 -19.45
C LYS A 46 -10.36 -14.93 -19.48
N LYS A 47 -9.95 -16.06 -18.89
CA LYS A 47 -10.78 -17.27 -18.75
C LYS A 47 -11.82 -17.14 -17.64
N LEU A 48 -11.72 -16.10 -16.83
CA LEU A 48 -12.59 -15.82 -15.71
C LEU A 48 -13.53 -14.65 -15.96
N GLU A 49 -13.47 -13.98 -17.12
CA GLU A 49 -14.23 -12.75 -17.41
C GLU A 49 -15.74 -12.92 -17.21
N ASP A 50 -16.30 -14.05 -17.66
CA ASP A 50 -17.73 -14.38 -17.56
C ASP A 50 -18.20 -14.74 -16.14
N ARG A 51 -17.28 -14.97 -15.19
CA ARG A 51 -17.66 -15.25 -13.80
C ARG A 51 -18.09 -13.94 -13.12
N PRO A 52 -19.15 -13.94 -12.30
CA PRO A 52 -19.48 -12.75 -11.51
C PRO A 52 -18.35 -12.44 -10.52
N ASP A 53 -18.15 -11.16 -10.23
CA ASP A 53 -17.23 -10.76 -9.16
C ASP A 53 -17.85 -11.08 -7.79
N GLY A 54 -17.04 -11.59 -6.88
CA GLY A 54 -17.38 -11.70 -5.46
C GLY A 54 -17.50 -10.35 -4.76
N LYS A 55 -17.70 -10.39 -3.44
CA LYS A 55 -17.76 -9.21 -2.58
C LYS A 55 -16.36 -8.74 -2.22
N LEU A 56 -16.07 -7.46 -2.45
CA LEU A 56 -14.79 -6.83 -2.14
C LEU A 56 -14.84 -6.17 -0.77
N ILE A 57 -13.94 -6.56 0.15
CA ILE A 57 -13.86 -6.01 1.50
C ILE A 57 -12.52 -5.30 1.66
N LEU A 58 -12.54 -4.00 1.98
CA LEU A 58 -11.33 -3.25 2.30
C LEU A 58 -11.08 -3.24 3.80
N VAL A 59 -9.88 -3.58 4.23
CA VAL A 59 -9.39 -3.38 5.59
C VAL A 59 -8.49 -2.14 5.63
N THR A 60 -8.81 -1.22 6.53
CA THR A 60 -8.04 -0.01 6.83
C THR A 60 -7.91 0.17 8.33
N ALA A 61 -7.28 1.24 8.79
CA ALA A 61 -7.07 1.49 10.21
C ALA A 61 -7.30 2.96 10.59
N THR A 62 -7.34 3.20 11.89
CA THR A 62 -7.13 4.53 12.47
C THR A 62 -5.68 4.98 12.32
N THR A 63 -5.42 6.27 12.57
CA THR A 63 -4.10 6.89 12.35
C THR A 63 -3.02 6.10 13.09
N PRO A 64 -1.96 5.61 12.41
CA PRO A 64 -0.98 4.72 12.99
C PRO A 64 -0.22 5.36 14.16
N THR A 65 0.05 4.55 15.18
CA THR A 65 0.74 4.93 16.41
C THR A 65 1.93 3.99 16.67
N PRO A 66 2.87 4.37 17.54
CA PRO A 66 3.93 3.47 18.01
C PRO A 66 3.43 2.21 18.74
N ALA A 67 2.14 2.13 19.08
CA ALA A 67 1.52 0.99 19.74
C ALA A 67 1.23 -0.17 18.76
N GLY A 68 1.00 0.16 17.48
CA GLY A 68 0.56 -0.77 16.44
C GLY A 68 -0.95 -1.04 16.49
N GLU A 69 -1.57 -1.05 15.32
CA GLU A 69 -3.02 -1.27 15.18
C GLU A 69 -3.36 -2.72 14.81
N GLY A 70 -2.42 -3.46 14.19
CA GLY A 70 -2.63 -4.85 13.79
C GLY A 70 -3.48 -5.03 12.52
N LYS A 71 -3.50 -4.05 11.61
CA LYS A 71 -4.34 -4.07 10.39
C LYS A 71 -4.16 -5.31 9.52
N THR A 72 -2.92 -5.68 9.21
CA THR A 72 -2.65 -6.85 8.36
C THR A 72 -3.01 -8.13 9.07
N THR A 73 -2.77 -8.21 10.38
CA THR A 73 -3.23 -9.32 11.23
C THR A 73 -4.75 -9.48 11.16
N THR A 74 -5.51 -8.37 11.24
CA THR A 74 -6.96 -8.40 11.05
C THR A 74 -7.36 -8.82 9.63
N THR A 75 -6.63 -8.39 8.60
CA THR A 75 -6.90 -8.77 7.21
C THR A 75 -6.78 -10.29 7.02
N VAL A 76 -5.72 -10.89 7.56
CA VAL A 76 -5.51 -12.33 7.53
C VAL A 76 -6.56 -13.06 8.38
N GLY A 77 -6.74 -12.63 9.63
CA GLY A 77 -7.66 -13.24 10.59
C GLY A 77 -9.13 -13.19 10.17
N LEU A 78 -9.58 -12.08 9.60
CA LEU A 78 -10.92 -11.95 9.03
C LEU A 78 -11.13 -12.98 7.90
N THR A 79 -10.14 -13.14 7.03
CA THR A 79 -10.26 -14.08 5.90
C THR A 79 -10.31 -15.52 6.40
N GLN A 80 -9.49 -15.86 7.41
CA GLN A 80 -9.56 -17.16 8.12
C GLN A 80 -10.93 -17.38 8.77
N ALA A 81 -11.47 -16.38 9.44
CA ALA A 81 -12.78 -16.44 10.07
C ALA A 81 -13.93 -16.62 9.06
N LEU A 82 -13.88 -15.94 7.91
CA LEU A 82 -14.84 -16.14 6.82
C LEU A 82 -14.83 -17.59 6.32
N VAL A 83 -13.65 -18.18 6.12
CA VAL A 83 -13.52 -19.58 5.71
C VAL A 83 -14.05 -20.54 6.78
N LYS A 84 -13.79 -20.28 8.07
CA LYS A 84 -14.37 -21.06 9.18
C LYS A 84 -15.89 -20.98 9.24
N LEU A 85 -16.49 -19.86 8.82
CA LEU A 85 -17.94 -19.71 8.65
C LEU A 85 -18.47 -20.35 7.35
N GLY A 86 -17.66 -21.13 6.63
CA GLY A 86 -18.05 -21.84 5.42
C GLY A 86 -18.12 -20.95 4.17
N LYS A 87 -17.55 -19.74 4.21
CA LYS A 87 -17.50 -18.84 3.04
C LYS A 87 -16.26 -19.10 2.22
N LYS A 88 -16.36 -19.00 0.89
CA LYS A 88 -15.21 -19.06 0.01
C LYS A 88 -14.55 -17.68 -0.03
N ALA A 89 -13.48 -17.51 0.75
CA ALA A 89 -12.76 -16.24 0.85
C ALA A 89 -11.27 -16.39 0.47
N MET A 90 -10.68 -15.29 0.02
CA MET A 90 -9.25 -15.16 -0.28
C MET A 90 -8.82 -13.73 0.03
N LEU A 91 -7.54 -13.56 0.40
CA LEU A 91 -6.98 -12.24 0.67
C LEU A 91 -5.96 -11.79 -0.38
N CYS A 92 -5.81 -10.49 -0.55
CA CYS A 92 -4.73 -9.89 -1.31
C CYS A 92 -3.95 -8.90 -0.45
N LEU A 93 -2.64 -9.10 -0.37
CA LEU A 93 -1.71 -8.28 0.38
C LEU A 93 -0.63 -7.70 -0.54
N ARG A 94 0.07 -6.71 0.00
CA ARG A 94 1.26 -6.15 -0.64
C ARG A 94 2.49 -6.96 -0.29
N GLU A 95 3.40 -7.06 -1.23
CA GLU A 95 4.77 -7.50 -0.96
C GLU A 95 5.51 -6.40 -0.18
N PRO A 96 6.17 -6.72 0.94
CA PRO A 96 7.01 -5.77 1.65
C PRO A 96 8.30 -5.49 0.88
N SER A 97 8.78 -4.24 0.99
CA SER A 97 10.15 -3.90 0.61
C SER A 97 11.15 -4.63 1.52
N LEU A 98 12.24 -5.10 0.92
CA LEU A 98 13.31 -5.85 1.55
C LEU A 98 14.19 -4.95 2.44
N GLY A 99 14.48 -3.72 2.01
CA GLY A 99 15.35 -2.78 2.75
C GLY A 99 14.94 -2.55 4.22
N PRO A 100 13.65 -2.29 4.53
CA PRO A 100 13.15 -2.14 5.90
C PRO A 100 13.38 -3.33 6.84
N CYS A 101 13.47 -4.56 6.32
CA CYS A 101 13.74 -5.76 7.12
C CYS A 101 15.11 -5.71 7.79
N PHE A 102 16.08 -5.07 7.15
CA PHE A 102 17.43 -4.86 7.70
C PHE A 102 17.53 -3.61 8.59
N GLY A 103 16.47 -2.82 8.68
CA GLY A 103 16.41 -1.56 9.43
C GLY A 103 15.70 -1.70 10.78
N VAL A 104 14.39 -1.45 10.79
CA VAL A 104 13.57 -1.32 12.01
C VAL A 104 12.34 -2.25 11.97
N LYS A 105 11.95 -2.76 10.79
CA LYS A 105 10.64 -3.37 10.58
C LYS A 105 10.76 -4.87 10.34
N GLY A 106 10.39 -5.68 11.33
CA GLY A 106 10.08 -7.10 11.15
C GLY A 106 8.58 -7.31 10.90
N GLY A 107 8.23 -8.01 9.81
CA GLY A 107 6.94 -8.69 9.64
C GLY A 107 5.81 -7.86 9.01
N ALA A 108 5.60 -8.00 7.70
CA ALA A 108 4.51 -7.34 6.97
C ALA A 108 3.36 -8.28 6.55
N ALA A 109 3.42 -9.56 6.93
CA ALA A 109 2.50 -10.61 6.46
C ALA A 109 1.52 -11.07 7.56
N GLY A 110 1.13 -10.17 8.47
CA GLY A 110 0.29 -10.47 9.63
C GLY A 110 1.12 -10.69 10.91
N GLY A 111 0.56 -11.43 11.87
CA GLY A 111 1.23 -11.75 13.13
C GLY A 111 0.47 -12.78 13.96
N GLY A 112 1.12 -13.43 14.91
CA GLY A 112 0.54 -14.47 15.76
C GLY A 112 0.01 -15.63 14.93
N TYR A 113 -1.21 -16.08 15.19
CA TYR A 113 -1.90 -17.14 14.42
C TYR A 113 -2.65 -16.61 13.19
N SER A 114 -2.43 -15.36 12.80
CA SER A 114 -2.98 -14.73 11.61
C SER A 114 -1.86 -14.22 10.71
N GLN A 115 -1.18 -15.16 10.05
CA GLN A 115 -0.04 -14.90 9.16
C GLN A 115 -0.24 -15.48 7.75
N VAL A 116 0.39 -14.85 6.76
CA VAL A 116 0.62 -15.40 5.42
C VAL A 116 2.04 -15.97 5.34
N LEU A 117 2.15 -17.17 4.81
CA LEU A 117 3.37 -17.99 4.81
C LEU A 117 3.72 -18.45 3.39
N PRO A 118 5.01 -18.70 3.09
CA PRO A 118 6.18 -18.65 3.98
C PRO A 118 6.69 -17.23 4.25
N MET A 119 6.77 -16.84 5.54
CA MET A 119 7.01 -15.46 5.96
C MET A 119 8.42 -14.96 5.61
N GLU A 120 9.44 -15.78 5.81
CA GLU A 120 10.84 -15.45 5.48
C GLU A 120 11.01 -15.13 3.99
N GLU A 121 10.40 -15.94 3.11
CA GLU A 121 10.50 -15.73 1.67
C GLU A 121 9.77 -14.45 1.25
N ILE A 122 8.56 -14.20 1.79
CA ILE A 122 7.76 -12.99 1.49
C ILE A 122 8.50 -11.70 1.88
N ASN A 123 9.30 -11.70 2.95
CA ASN A 123 10.00 -10.50 3.41
C ASN A 123 11.40 -10.34 2.79
N LEU A 124 11.91 -11.35 2.10
CA LEU A 124 13.20 -11.30 1.40
C LEU A 124 12.96 -11.17 -0.11
N HIS A 125 13.45 -12.12 -0.90
CA HIS A 125 13.40 -12.02 -2.36
C HIS A 125 12.08 -12.47 -2.97
N PHE A 126 11.26 -13.18 -2.19
CA PHE A 126 10.00 -13.78 -2.58
C PHE A 126 10.04 -14.48 -3.95
N THR A 127 9.44 -13.86 -4.97
CA THR A 127 9.43 -14.36 -6.36
C THR A 127 10.20 -13.43 -7.31
N GLY A 128 10.87 -12.41 -6.78
CA GLY A 128 11.74 -11.51 -7.53
C GLY A 128 11.04 -10.28 -8.15
N ASP A 129 9.81 -9.98 -7.75
CA ASP A 129 9.02 -8.89 -8.36
C ASP A 129 9.65 -7.52 -8.14
N ILE A 130 10.11 -7.25 -6.92
CA ILE A 130 10.78 -5.98 -6.62
C ILE A 130 12.11 -5.87 -7.38
N HIS A 131 12.85 -6.97 -7.56
CA HIS A 131 14.07 -6.99 -8.38
C HIS A 131 13.79 -6.67 -9.85
N ALA A 132 12.68 -7.19 -10.39
CA ALA A 132 12.25 -6.89 -11.75
C ALA A 132 11.85 -5.41 -11.90
N VAL A 133 11.16 -4.84 -10.91
CA VAL A 133 10.84 -3.41 -10.86
C VAL A 133 12.10 -2.55 -10.80
N GLU A 134 13.06 -2.90 -9.93
CA GLU A 134 14.35 -2.21 -9.82
C GLU A 134 15.11 -2.26 -11.15
N SER A 135 15.17 -3.42 -11.78
CA SER A 135 15.86 -3.62 -13.06
C SER A 135 15.20 -2.81 -14.18
N ALA A 136 13.87 -2.82 -14.29
CA ALA A 136 13.14 -2.03 -15.28
C ALA A 136 13.32 -0.53 -15.06
N HIS A 137 13.29 -0.08 -13.81
CA HIS A 137 13.53 1.32 -13.44
C HIS A 137 14.94 1.79 -13.82
N ASN A 138 15.96 1.00 -13.45
CA ASN A 138 17.35 1.35 -13.66
C ASN A 138 17.76 1.19 -15.13
N LEU A 139 17.12 0.29 -15.90
CA LEU A 139 17.27 0.25 -17.36
C LEU A 139 16.84 1.58 -17.98
N LEU A 140 15.71 2.15 -17.57
CA LEU A 140 15.26 3.44 -18.09
C LEU A 140 16.25 4.57 -17.74
N ALA A 141 16.75 4.59 -16.51
CA ALA A 141 17.78 5.55 -16.11
C ALA A 141 19.07 5.40 -16.95
N ALA A 142 19.50 4.17 -17.21
CA ALA A 142 20.67 3.90 -18.05
C ALA A 142 20.46 4.32 -19.52
N LEU A 143 19.29 4.05 -20.09
CA LEU A 143 18.95 4.46 -21.46
C LEU A 143 18.87 5.98 -21.61
N LEU A 144 18.35 6.67 -20.60
CA LEU A 144 18.31 8.13 -20.54
C LEU A 144 19.72 8.73 -20.57
N ASP A 145 20.61 8.27 -19.69
CA ASP A 145 21.98 8.79 -19.63
C ASP A 145 22.81 8.38 -20.86
N ASN A 146 22.57 7.19 -21.42
CA ASN A 146 23.16 6.79 -22.69
C ASN A 146 22.67 7.70 -23.84
N HIS A 147 21.39 8.06 -23.86
CA HIS A 147 20.88 8.99 -24.88
C HIS A 147 21.56 10.36 -24.79
N LEU A 148 21.81 10.87 -23.58
CA LEU A 148 22.62 12.09 -23.40
C LEU A 148 24.04 11.91 -23.96
N HIS A 149 24.70 10.79 -23.65
CA HIS A 149 26.05 10.49 -24.09
C HIS A 149 26.18 10.37 -25.62
N GLN A 150 25.20 9.75 -26.28
CA GLN A 150 25.19 9.50 -27.73
C GLN A 150 24.74 10.70 -28.57
N GLY A 151 24.76 11.91 -28.00
CA GLY A 151 24.50 13.16 -28.72
C GLY A 151 23.15 13.83 -28.42
N ASN A 152 22.37 13.31 -27.47
CA ASN A 152 21.16 13.96 -26.93
C ASN A 152 20.20 14.46 -28.02
N ALA A 153 19.84 13.62 -28.99
CA ALA A 153 19.00 14.01 -30.13
C ALA A 153 17.60 14.55 -29.76
N LEU A 154 17.16 14.30 -28.51
CA LEU A 154 15.89 14.81 -27.96
C LEU A 154 16.03 16.18 -27.28
N ASN A 155 17.25 16.74 -27.21
CA ASN A 155 17.57 18.00 -26.53
C ASN A 155 17.09 18.03 -25.07
N ILE A 156 17.23 16.92 -24.36
CA ILE A 156 16.91 16.80 -22.93
C ILE A 156 17.83 17.74 -22.15
N ASP A 157 17.28 18.55 -21.25
CA ASP A 157 18.10 19.30 -20.31
C ASP A 157 18.50 18.39 -19.14
N PRO A 158 19.79 18.11 -18.91
CA PRO A 158 20.23 17.21 -17.83
C PRO A 158 19.82 17.66 -16.43
N ARG A 159 19.50 18.94 -16.26
CA ARG A 159 19.07 19.55 -14.99
C ARG A 159 17.57 19.35 -14.73
N GLU A 160 16.79 19.17 -15.80
CA GLU A 160 15.34 18.99 -15.76
C GLU A 160 14.94 17.50 -15.84
N ILE A 161 15.89 16.59 -15.59
CA ILE A 161 15.61 15.16 -15.45
C ILE A 161 14.96 14.90 -14.10
N THR A 162 13.72 14.42 -14.12
CA THR A 162 12.97 14.04 -12.92
C THR A 162 13.12 12.56 -12.59
N TRP A 163 13.54 11.73 -13.55
CA TRP A 163 13.75 10.30 -13.35
C TRP A 163 15.05 10.01 -12.56
N ARG A 164 14.86 9.53 -11.33
CA ARG A 164 15.93 9.10 -10.41
C ARG A 164 16.34 7.65 -10.70
N ARG A 165 17.06 7.03 -9.77
CA ARG A 165 17.37 5.58 -9.77
C ARG A 165 16.66 4.89 -8.60
N ALA A 166 16.64 3.57 -8.61
CA ALA A 166 15.99 2.76 -7.57
C ALA A 166 16.97 1.74 -6.96
N MET A 167 16.82 1.49 -5.65
CA MET A 167 17.49 0.38 -4.94
C MET A 167 16.63 -0.03 -3.75
N ASP A 168 16.37 -1.32 -3.56
CA ASP A 168 15.55 -1.79 -2.44
C ASP A 168 16.34 -1.95 -1.13
N MET A 169 17.07 -0.89 -0.76
CA MET A 169 17.85 -0.78 0.47
C MET A 169 17.61 0.56 1.16
N ASN A 170 17.71 0.58 2.49
CA ASN A 170 17.62 1.81 3.28
C ASN A 170 18.95 2.60 3.27
N GLU A 171 19.30 3.20 2.14
CA GLU A 171 20.59 3.87 1.95
C GLU A 171 20.48 5.40 1.84
N ARG A 172 20.73 6.11 2.96
CA ARG A 172 20.59 7.56 3.02
C ARG A 172 21.65 8.32 2.20
N ALA A 173 22.82 7.73 1.96
CA ALA A 173 23.92 8.39 1.25
C ALA A 173 23.62 8.58 -0.25
N LEU A 174 22.71 7.78 -0.81
CA LEU A 174 22.33 7.84 -2.22
C LEU A 174 21.17 8.81 -2.51
N ARG A 175 20.66 9.54 -1.50
CA ARG A 175 19.54 10.48 -1.67
C ARG A 175 19.82 11.58 -2.70
N ASN A 176 21.04 12.11 -2.68
CA ASN A 176 21.51 13.18 -3.56
C ASN A 176 22.94 12.85 -3.99
N ILE A 177 23.17 12.71 -5.29
CA ILE A 177 24.47 12.35 -5.86
C ILE A 177 24.73 13.16 -7.14
N VAL A 178 25.99 13.20 -7.56
CA VAL A 178 26.39 13.64 -8.91
C VAL A 178 26.92 12.43 -9.65
N ILE A 179 26.40 12.17 -10.85
CA ILE A 179 26.79 11.04 -11.71
C ILE A 179 27.53 11.54 -12.96
N GLY A 180 27.99 10.62 -13.83
CA GLY A 180 28.58 10.99 -15.12
C GLY A 180 29.93 11.69 -15.03
N LEU A 181 30.63 11.50 -13.91
CA LEU A 181 31.96 12.06 -13.66
C LEU A 181 33.06 11.23 -14.36
N GLY A 182 34.29 11.74 -14.38
CA GLY A 182 35.44 11.01 -14.92
C GLY A 182 35.76 11.28 -16.39
N GLY A 183 35.23 12.37 -16.97
CA GLY A 183 35.54 12.81 -18.34
C GLY A 183 34.61 12.24 -19.41
N LYS A 184 34.86 12.63 -20.67
CA LYS A 184 33.92 12.45 -21.81
C LYS A 184 33.45 11.00 -22.03
N ALA A 185 34.29 10.01 -21.74
CA ALA A 185 33.97 8.60 -21.92
C ALA A 185 32.95 8.05 -20.89
N ASN A 186 32.74 8.76 -19.78
CA ASN A 186 32.01 8.26 -18.61
C ASN A 186 30.64 8.91 -18.39
N GLY A 187 30.14 9.66 -19.38
CA GLY A 187 28.80 10.25 -19.39
C GLY A 187 28.78 11.77 -19.30
N VAL A 188 27.61 12.32 -18.95
CA VAL A 188 27.36 13.75 -18.79
C VAL A 188 27.14 14.05 -17.31
N PRO A 189 27.96 14.91 -16.67
CA PRO A 189 27.77 15.28 -15.27
C PRO A 189 26.38 15.88 -15.01
N ARG A 190 25.65 15.34 -14.04
CA ARG A 190 24.37 15.89 -13.57
C ARG A 190 24.05 15.46 -12.14
N GLU A 191 23.18 16.20 -11.50
CA GLU A 191 22.57 15.82 -10.22
C GLU A 191 21.54 14.69 -10.42
N SER A 192 21.47 13.80 -9.45
CA SER A 192 20.55 12.64 -9.42
C SER A 192 20.35 12.18 -7.98
N GLY A 193 19.57 11.12 -7.79
CA GLY A 193 19.48 10.40 -6.52
C GLY A 193 18.92 9.01 -6.72
N PHE A 194 18.82 8.27 -5.61
CA PHE A 194 18.10 7.01 -5.52
C PHE A 194 16.87 7.15 -4.63
N ASP A 195 15.81 6.45 -5.01
CA ASP A 195 14.65 6.17 -4.16
C ASP A 195 14.60 4.68 -3.85
N ILE A 196 13.90 4.31 -2.78
CA ILE A 196 13.69 2.88 -2.50
C ILE A 196 12.78 2.29 -3.59
N THR A 197 13.00 1.06 -4.04
CA THR A 197 12.36 0.52 -5.25
C THR A 197 10.83 0.58 -5.23
N VAL A 198 10.21 0.35 -4.07
CA VAL A 198 8.75 0.47 -3.88
C VAL A 198 8.19 1.91 -4.00
N ALA A 199 9.06 2.92 -4.01
CA ALA A 199 8.71 4.32 -4.30
C ALA A 199 8.70 4.63 -5.81
N SER A 200 9.13 3.70 -6.66
CA SER A 200 9.15 3.90 -8.10
C SER A 200 7.74 4.00 -8.71
N GLU A 201 7.59 4.88 -9.71
CA GLU A 201 6.41 4.88 -10.58
C GLU A 201 6.20 3.53 -11.30
N VAL A 202 7.28 2.78 -11.58
CA VAL A 202 7.17 1.42 -12.15
C VAL A 202 6.40 0.48 -11.20
N MET A 203 6.62 0.58 -9.89
CA MET A 203 5.86 -0.18 -8.89
C MET A 203 4.37 0.23 -8.90
N ALA A 204 4.09 1.54 -8.98
CA ALA A 204 2.71 2.03 -9.07
C ALA A 204 2.02 1.55 -10.36
N ILE A 205 2.74 1.56 -11.49
CA ILE A 205 2.25 1.07 -12.78
C ILE A 205 2.00 -0.44 -12.74
N LEU A 206 2.91 -1.24 -12.16
CA LEU A 206 2.71 -2.66 -11.94
C LEU A 206 1.40 -2.93 -11.18
N CYS A 207 1.17 -2.15 -10.11
CA CYS A 207 -0.02 -2.32 -9.29
C CYS A 207 -1.31 -1.85 -9.97
N LEU A 208 -1.25 -0.90 -10.91
CA LEU A 208 -2.42 -0.33 -11.59
C LEU A 208 -2.69 -0.92 -12.98
N SER A 209 -1.85 -1.83 -13.45
CA SER A 209 -1.99 -2.43 -14.78
C SER A 209 -3.03 -3.55 -14.80
N LYS A 210 -3.75 -3.66 -15.91
CA LYS A 210 -4.76 -4.71 -16.12
C LYS A 210 -4.19 -5.98 -16.75
N ASP A 211 -3.17 -5.80 -17.59
CA ASP A 211 -2.44 -6.84 -18.30
C ASP A 211 -1.10 -6.30 -18.81
N ILE A 212 -0.32 -7.12 -19.52
CA ILE A 212 1.01 -6.75 -20.02
C ILE A 212 0.98 -5.64 -21.09
N SER A 213 -0.13 -5.51 -21.83
CA SER A 213 -0.28 -4.46 -22.85
C SER A 213 -0.56 -3.12 -22.19
N ASP A 214 -1.46 -3.09 -21.20
CA ASP A 214 -1.72 -1.91 -20.35
C ASP A 214 -0.46 -1.50 -19.59
N LEU A 215 0.29 -2.46 -19.03
CA LEU A 215 1.59 -2.21 -18.40
C LEU A 215 2.55 -1.49 -19.35
N LYS A 216 2.75 -2.03 -20.55
CA LYS A 216 3.66 -1.44 -21.54
C LYS A 216 3.22 -0.04 -21.97
N GLU A 217 1.92 0.17 -22.17
CA GLU A 217 1.37 1.49 -22.53
C GLU A 217 1.59 2.52 -21.42
N ARG A 218 1.30 2.14 -20.17
CA ARG A 218 1.55 2.99 -18.99
C ARG A 218 3.02 3.34 -18.84
N LEU A 219 3.92 2.37 -18.97
CA LEU A 219 5.36 2.61 -18.97
C LEU A 219 5.75 3.61 -20.06
N SER A 220 5.16 3.52 -21.25
CA SER A 220 5.44 4.43 -22.38
C SER A 220 5.09 5.90 -22.08
N ASN A 221 4.16 6.13 -21.16
CA ASN A 221 3.63 7.44 -20.81
C ASN A 221 4.33 8.12 -19.63
N ILE A 222 5.23 7.42 -18.93
CA ILE A 222 6.10 8.02 -17.90
C ILE A 222 6.85 9.21 -18.49
N VAL A 223 6.88 10.32 -17.75
CA VAL A 223 7.67 11.52 -18.07
C VAL A 223 9.01 11.42 -17.33
N VAL A 224 10.12 11.50 -18.06
CA VAL A 224 11.47 11.34 -17.50
C VAL A 224 12.20 12.66 -17.26
N GLY A 225 11.70 13.74 -17.84
CA GLY A 225 12.24 15.09 -17.72
C GLY A 225 11.74 15.99 -18.84
N TYR A 226 12.44 17.10 -19.03
CA TYR A 226 12.07 18.12 -20.02
C TYR A 226 13.21 18.45 -20.98
N THR A 227 12.84 18.90 -22.18
CA THR A 227 13.79 19.47 -23.13
C THR A 227 14.24 20.87 -22.70
N THR A 228 15.27 21.42 -23.34
CA THR A 228 15.70 22.82 -23.13
C THR A 228 14.63 23.86 -23.50
N LYS A 229 13.55 23.46 -24.18
CA LYS A 229 12.38 24.28 -24.50
C LYS A 229 11.20 24.07 -23.55
N GLY A 230 11.31 23.15 -22.59
CA GLY A 230 10.25 22.82 -21.65
C GLY A 230 9.23 21.79 -22.15
N ASP A 231 9.54 21.07 -23.24
CA ASP A 231 8.69 19.98 -23.71
C ASP A 231 8.91 18.72 -22.86
N MET A 232 7.83 17.99 -22.53
CA MET A 232 7.94 16.73 -21.79
C MET A 232 8.59 15.65 -22.65
N VAL A 233 9.55 14.95 -22.08
CA VAL A 233 10.15 13.76 -22.68
C VAL A 233 9.62 12.53 -21.98
N LYS A 234 9.09 11.60 -22.77
CA LYS A 234 8.47 10.35 -22.29
C LYS A 234 9.33 9.14 -22.60
N VAL A 235 9.06 8.04 -21.90
CA VAL A 235 9.73 6.75 -22.11
C VAL A 235 9.64 6.27 -23.55
N LYS A 236 8.51 6.50 -24.22
CA LYS A 236 8.34 6.13 -25.63
C LYS A 236 9.28 6.87 -26.58
N ASP A 237 9.71 8.08 -26.24
CA ASP A 237 10.66 8.86 -27.04
C ASP A 237 12.06 8.26 -26.96
N LEU A 238 12.38 7.60 -25.84
CA LEU A 238 13.58 6.79 -25.63
C LEU A 238 13.42 5.33 -26.10
N LYS A 239 12.24 4.93 -26.57
CA LYS A 239 11.90 3.57 -27.04
C LYS A 239 12.15 2.48 -25.99
N ALA A 240 12.05 2.80 -24.69
CA ALA A 240 12.43 1.90 -23.61
C ALA A 240 11.28 0.99 -23.11
N GLN A 241 10.03 1.35 -23.37
CA GLN A 241 8.82 0.70 -22.82
C GLN A 241 8.74 -0.80 -23.12
N GLY A 242 9.22 -1.25 -24.29
CA GLY A 242 9.21 -2.67 -24.66
C GLY A 242 10.18 -3.49 -23.82
N ALA A 243 11.40 -2.98 -23.62
CA ALA A 243 12.41 -3.65 -22.81
C ALA A 243 12.06 -3.65 -21.32
N MET A 244 11.50 -2.55 -20.81
CA MET A 244 10.98 -2.49 -19.45
C MET A 244 9.84 -3.51 -19.23
N ALA A 245 8.88 -3.59 -20.17
CA ALA A 245 7.81 -4.58 -20.09
C ALA A 245 8.32 -6.03 -20.17
N ALA A 246 9.38 -6.28 -20.93
CA ALA A 246 10.01 -7.61 -20.99
C ALA A 246 10.62 -8.01 -19.63
N LEU A 247 11.28 -7.09 -18.93
CA LEU A 247 11.79 -7.32 -17.57
C LEU A 247 10.68 -7.60 -16.55
N LEU A 248 9.48 -7.06 -16.77
CA LEU A 248 8.32 -7.21 -15.89
C LEU A 248 7.36 -8.34 -16.31
N LYS A 249 7.71 -9.11 -17.35
CA LYS A 249 6.82 -10.15 -17.93
C LYS A 249 6.37 -11.18 -16.89
N GLU A 250 7.26 -11.60 -16.00
CA GLU A 250 6.91 -12.53 -14.91
C GLU A 250 6.34 -11.79 -13.70
N ALA A 251 6.86 -10.59 -13.43
CA ALA A 251 6.48 -9.78 -12.28
C ALA A 251 5.04 -9.27 -12.32
N ILE A 252 4.35 -9.27 -13.46
CA ILE A 252 2.91 -8.92 -13.53
C ILE A 252 1.99 -10.05 -13.05
N ASN A 253 2.50 -11.27 -12.93
CA ASN A 253 1.73 -12.44 -12.51
C ASN A 253 1.63 -12.48 -10.97
N PRO A 254 0.42 -12.45 -10.38
CA PRO A 254 0.25 -12.50 -8.93
C PRO A 254 0.85 -13.74 -8.27
N ASN A 255 1.42 -13.57 -7.08
CA ASN A 255 2.02 -14.67 -6.32
C ASN A 255 1.01 -15.31 -5.37
N LEU A 256 0.62 -16.55 -5.67
CA LEU A 256 -0.22 -17.39 -4.84
C LEU A 256 0.60 -17.99 -3.69
N VAL A 257 0.10 -17.78 -2.47
CA VAL A 257 0.59 -18.31 -1.20
C VAL A 257 -0.62 -18.70 -0.32
N GLN A 258 -0.41 -18.94 0.97
CA GLN A 258 -1.47 -19.35 1.89
C GLN A 258 -1.30 -18.75 3.29
N THR A 259 -2.38 -18.72 4.06
CA THR A 259 -2.29 -18.43 5.50
C THR A 259 -1.83 -19.66 6.30
N ILE A 260 -1.52 -19.47 7.58
CA ILE A 260 -1.28 -20.57 8.52
C ILE A 260 -2.45 -21.57 8.62
N GLU A 261 -3.68 -21.12 8.31
CA GLU A 261 -4.87 -21.99 8.22
C GLU A 261 -5.19 -22.41 6.77
N HIS A 262 -4.20 -22.30 5.87
CA HIS A 262 -4.28 -22.70 4.47
C HIS A 262 -5.31 -21.94 3.63
N VAL A 263 -5.73 -20.75 4.08
CA VAL A 263 -6.58 -19.89 3.27
C VAL A 263 -5.77 -19.35 2.09
N PRO A 264 -6.26 -19.43 0.85
CA PRO A 264 -5.53 -18.93 -0.30
C PRO A 264 -5.28 -17.42 -0.18
N ALA A 265 -4.09 -16.97 -0.61
CA ALA A 265 -3.69 -15.56 -0.54
C ALA A 265 -2.88 -15.15 -1.76
N PHE A 266 -3.10 -13.93 -2.27
CA PHE A 266 -2.19 -13.27 -3.19
C PHE A 266 -1.33 -12.26 -2.45
N VAL A 267 -0.02 -12.26 -2.71
CA VAL A 267 0.90 -11.20 -2.28
C VAL A 267 1.50 -10.61 -3.55
N HIS A 268 1.12 -9.40 -3.95
CA HIS A 268 1.54 -8.89 -5.25
C HIS A 268 1.56 -7.37 -5.35
N GLY A 269 2.72 -6.84 -5.71
CA GLY A 269 3.00 -5.41 -5.75
C GLY A 269 3.04 -4.79 -4.35
N GLY A 270 3.62 -3.61 -4.24
CA GLY A 270 3.77 -2.96 -2.93
C GLY A 270 4.21 -1.51 -3.06
N PRO A 271 3.41 -0.61 -3.65
CA PRO A 271 3.78 0.78 -3.80
C PRO A 271 3.72 1.49 -2.45
N PHE A 272 4.50 2.56 -2.31
CA PHE A 272 4.37 3.46 -1.18
C PHE A 272 2.95 4.03 -1.04
N ALA A 273 2.50 4.21 0.20
CA ALA A 273 1.18 4.78 0.50
C ALA A 273 1.21 6.31 0.66
N ASN A 274 2.38 6.95 0.52
CA ASN A 274 2.53 8.42 0.53
C ASN A 274 2.47 8.96 -0.90
N ILE A 275 3.51 8.69 -1.69
CA ILE A 275 3.66 9.20 -3.07
C ILE A 275 2.94 8.35 -4.12
N ALA A 276 2.32 7.25 -3.70
CA ALA A 276 1.47 6.40 -4.52
C ALA A 276 0.28 5.91 -3.67
N HIS A 277 -0.51 5.01 -4.23
CA HIS A 277 -1.82 4.60 -3.71
C HIS A 277 -1.77 3.52 -2.61
N GLY A 278 -0.61 2.88 -2.40
CA GLY A 278 -0.40 2.03 -1.23
C GLY A 278 -1.21 0.73 -1.17
N THR A 279 -1.63 0.13 -2.28
CA THR A 279 -2.40 -1.13 -2.29
C THR A 279 -1.68 -2.22 -3.07
N ASN A 280 -2.13 -3.47 -2.96
CA ASN A 280 -1.69 -4.54 -3.85
C ASN A 280 -2.18 -4.30 -5.29
N SER A 281 -1.71 -5.11 -6.23
CA SER A 281 -2.08 -4.97 -7.64
C SER A 281 -3.56 -5.20 -7.94
N ILE A 282 -4.09 -4.49 -8.94
CA ILE A 282 -5.43 -4.68 -9.48
C ILE A 282 -5.60 -6.09 -10.04
N VAL A 283 -4.58 -6.66 -10.69
CA VAL A 283 -4.65 -8.03 -11.25
C VAL A 283 -4.94 -9.05 -10.14
N ALA A 284 -4.23 -8.98 -9.02
CA ALA A 284 -4.45 -9.89 -7.89
C ALA A 284 -5.86 -9.74 -7.31
N THR A 285 -6.32 -8.50 -7.08
CA THR A 285 -7.66 -8.24 -6.55
C THR A 285 -8.75 -8.73 -7.49
N LYS A 286 -8.66 -8.44 -8.79
CA LYS A 286 -9.63 -8.91 -9.79
C LYS A 286 -9.65 -10.43 -9.89
N MET A 287 -8.49 -11.06 -9.91
CA MET A 287 -8.40 -12.51 -9.96
C MET A 287 -9.01 -13.15 -8.70
N ALA A 288 -8.75 -12.62 -7.50
CA ALA A 288 -9.37 -13.10 -6.27
C ALA A 288 -10.91 -12.98 -6.32
N LEU A 289 -11.44 -11.85 -6.80
CA LEU A 289 -12.89 -11.64 -6.96
C LEU A 289 -13.54 -12.63 -7.93
N LYS A 290 -12.83 -13.10 -8.95
CA LYS A 290 -13.33 -14.12 -9.87
C LYS A 290 -13.21 -15.55 -9.35
N LEU A 291 -12.33 -15.79 -8.39
CA LEU A 291 -12.04 -17.13 -7.85
C LEU A 291 -12.84 -17.43 -6.57
N ARG A 292 -13.26 -16.41 -5.82
CA ARG A 292 -13.88 -16.55 -4.51
C ARG A 292 -15.04 -15.58 -4.32
N ASP A 293 -15.97 -15.95 -3.45
CA ASP A 293 -17.17 -15.16 -3.14
C ASP A 293 -16.81 -13.90 -2.34
N TYR A 294 -15.67 -13.89 -1.63
CA TYR A 294 -15.17 -12.76 -0.85
C TYR A 294 -13.67 -12.55 -1.10
N ALA A 295 -13.30 -11.33 -1.50
CA ALA A 295 -11.90 -10.90 -1.60
C ALA A 295 -11.62 -9.83 -0.53
N VAL A 296 -10.72 -10.14 0.41
CA VAL A 296 -10.32 -9.22 1.48
C VAL A 296 -8.99 -8.57 1.10
N VAL A 297 -8.96 -7.25 1.02
CA VAL A 297 -7.76 -6.48 0.66
C VAL A 297 -7.46 -5.44 1.71
N GLU A 298 -6.25 -4.89 1.71
CA GLU A 298 -5.89 -3.75 2.56
C GLU A 298 -5.21 -2.63 1.79
N ALA A 299 -5.24 -1.43 2.37
CA ALA A 299 -4.48 -0.28 1.89
C ALA A 299 -3.49 0.20 2.97
N GLY A 300 -2.33 0.69 2.56
CA GLY A 300 -1.28 1.18 3.45
C GLY A 300 -1.70 2.41 4.28
N PHE A 301 -1.12 2.58 5.47
CA PHE A 301 -1.55 3.59 6.46
C PHE A 301 -3.03 3.47 6.88
N ALA A 302 -3.64 4.59 7.26
CA ALA A 302 -4.98 4.69 7.79
C ALA A 302 -5.99 5.13 6.71
N SER A 303 -7.27 5.28 7.08
CA SER A 303 -8.32 5.55 6.09
C SER A 303 -8.20 6.92 5.41
N ASP A 304 -7.51 7.88 6.03
CA ASP A 304 -7.22 9.21 5.49
C ASP A 304 -6.23 9.17 4.32
N LEU A 305 -5.37 8.15 4.21
CA LEU A 305 -4.45 8.00 3.09
C LEU A 305 -4.74 6.74 2.27
N GLY A 306 -4.68 5.56 2.88
CA GLY A 306 -4.80 4.30 2.18
C GLY A 306 -6.19 4.07 1.60
N ALA A 307 -7.21 4.22 2.43
CA ALA A 307 -8.58 3.96 1.98
C ALA A 307 -9.04 5.01 0.96
N GLU A 308 -8.79 6.30 1.21
CA GLU A 308 -9.04 7.38 0.24
C GLU A 308 -8.43 7.05 -1.12
N LYS A 309 -7.14 6.71 -1.19
CA LYS A 309 -6.48 6.38 -2.46
C LYS A 309 -6.98 5.08 -3.07
N PHE A 310 -7.30 4.08 -2.26
CA PHE A 310 -7.91 2.85 -2.78
C PHE A 310 -9.24 3.16 -3.45
N PHE A 311 -10.06 4.03 -2.86
CA PHE A 311 -11.32 4.45 -3.45
C PHE A 311 -11.11 5.36 -4.67
N ASP A 312 -10.44 6.49 -4.51
CA ASP A 312 -10.40 7.54 -5.54
C ASP A 312 -9.41 7.28 -6.68
N ILE A 313 -8.43 6.39 -6.49
CA ILE A 313 -7.48 6.00 -7.53
C ILE A 313 -7.75 4.56 -7.97
N VAL A 314 -7.62 3.58 -7.07
CA VAL A 314 -7.60 2.16 -7.45
C VAL A 314 -8.96 1.69 -7.95
N CYS A 315 -10.03 1.87 -7.17
CA CYS A 315 -11.37 1.46 -7.53
C CYS A 315 -11.84 2.15 -8.81
N ARG A 316 -11.54 3.45 -8.94
CA ARG A 316 -11.86 4.25 -10.13
C ARG A 316 -11.17 3.73 -11.39
N LEU A 317 -9.87 3.46 -11.34
CA LEU A 317 -9.11 2.97 -12.50
C LEU A 317 -9.40 1.49 -12.84
N ALA A 318 -9.71 0.70 -11.81
CA ALA A 318 -9.97 -0.73 -11.92
C ALA A 318 -11.43 -1.05 -12.29
N GLY A 319 -12.37 -0.14 -12.04
CA GLY A 319 -13.80 -0.41 -12.08
C GLY A 319 -14.26 -1.31 -10.94
N LEU A 320 -13.67 -1.18 -9.75
CA LEU A 320 -14.03 -1.98 -8.57
C LEU A 320 -15.08 -1.24 -7.72
N SER A 321 -15.96 -2.00 -7.08
CA SER A 321 -16.96 -1.49 -6.13
C SER A 321 -16.88 -2.27 -4.82
N PRO A 322 -16.24 -1.73 -3.78
CA PRO A 322 -16.22 -2.36 -2.46
C PRO A 322 -17.63 -2.59 -1.90
N SER A 323 -17.80 -3.66 -1.14
CA SER A 323 -19.06 -4.04 -0.50
C SER A 323 -19.08 -3.70 0.99
N ALA A 324 -17.92 -3.64 1.65
CA ALA A 324 -17.78 -3.24 3.04
C ALA A 324 -16.36 -2.74 3.34
N VAL A 325 -16.23 -1.99 4.43
CA VAL A 325 -14.94 -1.53 4.96
C VAL A 325 -14.80 -1.97 6.41
N VAL A 326 -13.63 -2.51 6.75
CA VAL A 326 -13.23 -2.80 8.13
C VAL A 326 -12.26 -1.73 8.60
N LEU A 327 -12.62 -1.03 9.69
CA LEU A 327 -11.80 -0.01 10.34
C LEU A 327 -11.14 -0.60 11.59
N VAL A 328 -9.85 -0.89 11.50
CA VAL A 328 -9.08 -1.47 12.60
C VAL A 328 -8.62 -0.40 13.58
N THR A 329 -8.75 -0.67 14.88
CA THR A 329 -8.21 0.17 15.95
C THR A 329 -7.84 -0.66 17.18
N THR A 330 -7.17 -0.04 18.16
CA THR A 330 -6.81 -0.65 19.45
C THR A 330 -7.02 0.36 20.58
N ILE A 331 -7.33 -0.11 21.79
CA ILE A 331 -7.45 0.75 22.97
C ILE A 331 -6.16 1.53 23.23
N ARG A 332 -5.01 0.88 23.05
CA ARG A 332 -3.68 1.50 23.20
C ARG A 332 -3.42 2.61 22.17
N ALA A 333 -3.78 2.41 20.90
CA ALA A 333 -3.65 3.46 19.89
C ALA A 333 -4.56 4.66 20.19
N LEU A 334 -5.80 4.40 20.64
CA LEU A 334 -6.71 5.45 21.05
C LEU A 334 -6.19 6.22 22.27
N LYS A 335 -5.72 5.54 23.31
CA LYS A 335 -5.06 6.21 24.45
C LYS A 335 -3.86 7.07 24.03
N HIS A 336 -3.06 6.60 23.08
CA HIS A 336 -1.96 7.39 22.52
C HIS A 336 -2.48 8.67 21.84
N HIS A 337 -3.55 8.57 21.05
CA HIS A 337 -4.21 9.74 20.48
C HIS A 337 -4.81 10.69 21.52
N GLY A 338 -5.15 10.17 22.70
CA GLY A 338 -5.51 10.94 23.89
C GLY A 338 -4.33 11.54 24.67
N GLY A 339 -3.09 11.37 24.19
CA GLY A 339 -1.87 11.96 24.77
C GLY A 339 -1.04 11.05 25.67
N VAL A 340 -1.37 9.75 25.77
CA VAL A 340 -0.58 8.80 26.59
C VAL A 340 0.70 8.40 25.85
N SER A 341 1.84 8.45 26.54
CA SER A 341 3.12 8.04 25.98
C SER A 341 3.18 6.52 25.75
N LYS A 342 4.05 6.06 24.85
CA LYS A 342 4.18 4.64 24.47
C LYS A 342 4.40 3.73 25.69
N GLU A 343 5.14 4.20 26.68
CA GLU A 343 5.55 3.47 27.88
C GLU A 343 4.40 3.23 28.86
N ALA A 344 3.36 4.08 28.82
CA ALA A 344 2.25 4.04 29.76
C ALA A 344 0.97 3.40 29.19
N LEU A 345 1.00 2.91 27.94
CA LEU A 345 -0.20 2.42 27.23
C LEU A 345 -0.86 1.19 27.85
N SER A 346 -0.14 0.41 28.66
CA SER A 346 -0.68 -0.81 29.29
C SER A 346 -1.52 -0.53 30.54
N GLN A 347 -1.54 0.72 31.03
CA GLN A 347 -2.34 1.11 32.19
C GLN A 347 -3.74 1.56 31.77
N GLU A 348 -4.78 1.20 32.53
CA GLU A 348 -6.15 1.67 32.29
C GLU A 348 -6.18 3.21 32.33
N ASN A 349 -6.73 3.85 31.29
CA ASN A 349 -6.93 5.30 31.29
C ASN A 349 -8.15 5.70 30.46
N LEU A 350 -9.32 5.68 31.10
CA LEU A 350 -10.61 6.01 30.48
C LEU A 350 -10.69 7.47 30.00
N GLN A 351 -10.01 8.40 30.67
CA GLN A 351 -10.02 9.81 30.27
C GLN A 351 -9.24 10.02 28.97
N ALA A 352 -8.04 9.45 28.87
CA ALA A 352 -7.27 9.52 27.63
C ALA A 352 -7.95 8.74 26.49
N LEU A 353 -8.54 7.58 26.80
CA LEU A 353 -9.32 6.83 25.82
C LEU A 353 -10.46 7.68 25.26
N ALA A 354 -11.21 8.38 26.12
CA ALA A 354 -12.29 9.26 25.70
C ALA A 354 -11.82 10.38 24.75
N LEU A 355 -10.66 11.00 25.01
CA LEU A 355 -10.06 11.99 24.10
C LEU A 355 -9.59 11.35 22.78
N GLY A 356 -9.03 10.15 22.86
CA GLY A 356 -8.54 9.38 21.72
C GLY A 356 -9.61 8.89 20.77
N LEU A 357 -10.83 8.67 21.27
CA LEU A 357 -11.99 8.27 20.47
C LEU A 357 -12.30 9.28 19.37
N GLU A 358 -11.93 10.56 19.52
CA GLU A 358 -12.11 11.54 18.45
C GLU A 358 -11.37 11.14 17.15
N ASN A 359 -10.23 10.43 17.25
CA ASN A 359 -9.55 9.90 16.06
C ASN A 359 -10.38 8.81 15.36
N LEU A 360 -10.94 7.87 16.13
CA LEU A 360 -11.83 6.83 15.59
C LEU A 360 -13.04 7.46 14.91
N GLU A 361 -13.67 8.44 15.56
CA GLU A 361 -14.81 9.17 15.00
C GLU A 361 -14.47 9.92 13.72
N ALA A 362 -13.29 10.54 13.65
CA ALA A 362 -12.80 11.19 12.42
C ALA A 362 -12.66 10.18 11.28
N HIS A 363 -12.14 8.97 11.54
CA HIS A 363 -12.03 7.93 10.52
C HIS A 363 -13.38 7.35 10.09
N LEU A 364 -14.38 7.31 10.97
CA LEU A 364 -15.77 7.00 10.59
C LEU A 364 -16.35 8.10 9.68
N ASP A 365 -16.13 9.38 10.01
CA ASP A 365 -16.55 10.52 9.17
C ASP A 365 -15.90 10.43 7.78
N ILE A 366 -14.59 10.16 7.72
CA ILE A 366 -13.84 9.93 6.47
C ILE A 366 -14.54 8.87 5.62
N LEU A 367 -14.76 7.68 6.17
CA LEU A 367 -15.31 6.55 5.43
C LEU A 367 -16.77 6.78 4.98
N SER A 368 -17.53 7.57 5.75
CA SER A 368 -18.91 7.91 5.40
C SER A 368 -19.04 8.67 4.06
N ASN A 369 -18.00 9.39 3.65
CA ASN A 369 -17.99 10.11 2.36
C ASN A 369 -18.13 9.19 1.14
N PHE A 370 -17.74 7.91 1.28
CA PHE A 370 -17.70 6.95 0.18
C PHE A 370 -18.96 6.09 0.06
N GLY A 371 -19.94 6.27 0.95
CA GLY A 371 -21.24 5.58 0.88
C GLY A 371 -21.19 4.08 1.19
N LEU A 372 -20.15 3.61 1.88
CA LEU A 372 -19.93 2.19 2.21
C LEU A 372 -20.33 1.86 3.66
N PRO A 373 -20.79 0.62 3.94
CA PRO A 373 -20.96 0.17 5.31
C PRO A 373 -19.60 -0.07 5.97
N VAL A 374 -19.48 0.31 7.25
CA VAL A 374 -18.22 0.24 8.01
C VAL A 374 -18.42 -0.65 9.24
N VAL A 375 -17.47 -1.56 9.47
CA VAL A 375 -17.37 -2.40 10.66
C VAL A 375 -16.06 -2.08 11.37
N ILE A 376 -16.13 -1.73 12.64
CA ILE A 376 -14.94 -1.48 13.47
C ILE A 376 -14.42 -2.84 13.97
N ALA A 377 -13.14 -3.10 13.73
CA ALA A 377 -12.43 -4.22 14.33
C ALA A 377 -11.57 -3.71 15.49
N LEU A 378 -11.97 -4.02 16.72
CA LEU A 378 -11.18 -3.69 17.90
C LEU A 378 -10.23 -4.85 18.21
N ASN A 379 -8.96 -4.71 17.85
CA ASN A 379 -7.97 -5.74 18.15
C ASN A 379 -7.65 -5.72 19.66
N LYS A 380 -7.88 -6.86 20.31
CA LYS A 380 -7.70 -7.02 21.77
C LYS A 380 -6.23 -7.19 22.14
N PHE A 381 -5.80 -6.50 23.19
CA PHE A 381 -4.53 -6.75 23.87
C PHE A 381 -4.76 -7.27 25.29
N SER A 382 -3.78 -8.00 25.83
CA SER A 382 -3.86 -8.60 27.16
C SER A 382 -4.01 -7.59 28.31
N SER A 383 -3.60 -6.34 28.09
CA SER A 383 -3.71 -5.25 29.07
C SER A 383 -5.04 -4.50 29.03
N ASP A 384 -5.86 -4.73 28.01
CA ASP A 384 -7.09 -3.97 27.81
C ASP A 384 -8.14 -4.41 28.83
N THR A 385 -8.76 -3.45 29.51
CA THR A 385 -9.79 -3.77 30.52
C THR A 385 -11.19 -3.80 29.90
N GLU A 386 -12.11 -4.54 30.53
CA GLU A 386 -13.52 -4.59 30.09
C GLU A 386 -14.17 -3.19 30.05
N LYS A 387 -13.77 -2.29 30.96
CA LYS A 387 -14.25 -0.90 30.97
C LYS A 387 -13.80 -0.13 29.72
N GLU A 388 -12.54 -0.29 29.34
CA GLU A 388 -11.99 0.34 28.13
C GLU A 388 -12.66 -0.23 26.87
N VAL A 389 -12.86 -1.56 26.81
CA VAL A 389 -13.56 -2.22 25.70
C VAL A 389 -15.00 -1.71 25.57
N ASN A 390 -15.74 -1.65 26.67
CA ASN A 390 -17.13 -1.18 26.67
C ASN A 390 -17.24 0.29 26.26
N MET A 391 -16.30 1.15 26.70
CA MET A 391 -16.27 2.55 26.28
C MET A 391 -16.14 2.70 24.76
N VAL A 392 -15.30 1.89 24.10
CA VAL A 392 -15.17 1.90 22.63
C VAL A 392 -16.43 1.38 21.94
N ARG A 393 -17.04 0.32 22.48
CA ARG A 393 -18.32 -0.22 21.96
C ARG A 393 -19.45 0.80 22.03
N GLU A 394 -19.63 1.45 23.18
CA GLU A 394 -20.63 2.50 23.36
C GLU A 394 -20.40 3.68 22.40
N ALA A 395 -19.14 4.06 22.14
CA ALA A 395 -18.82 5.11 21.18
C ALA A 395 -19.17 4.71 19.74
N ALA A 396 -18.90 3.47 19.35
CA ALA A 396 -19.30 2.93 18.06
C ALA A 396 -20.83 2.90 17.89
N GLU A 397 -21.55 2.41 18.90
CA GLU A 397 -23.01 2.34 18.92
C GLU A 397 -23.67 3.73 18.79
N LYS A 398 -23.16 4.74 19.52
CA LYS A 398 -23.62 6.14 19.41
C LYS A 398 -23.49 6.70 18.00
N ARG A 399 -22.54 6.20 17.22
CA ARG A 399 -22.30 6.57 15.82
C ARG A 399 -23.05 5.67 14.83
N GLY A 400 -23.80 4.68 15.31
CA GLY A 400 -24.48 3.68 14.48
C GLY A 400 -23.52 2.76 13.72
N ALA A 401 -22.27 2.64 14.19
CA ALA A 401 -21.25 1.78 13.57
C ALA A 401 -21.29 0.38 14.17
N ARG A 402 -21.15 -0.63 13.32
CA ARG A 402 -20.92 -2.02 13.77
C ARG A 402 -19.55 -2.11 14.40
N ILE A 403 -19.40 -2.92 15.44
CA ILE A 403 -18.12 -3.17 16.09
C ILE A 403 -18.01 -4.63 16.50
N ALA A 404 -16.82 -5.20 16.31
CA ALA A 404 -16.48 -6.53 16.79
C ALA A 404 -15.14 -6.53 17.49
N LEU A 405 -15.05 -7.29 18.59
CA LEU A 405 -13.76 -7.59 19.20
C LEU A 405 -13.03 -8.64 18.35
N SER A 406 -11.73 -8.45 18.17
CA SER A 406 -10.88 -9.31 17.34
C SER A 406 -9.71 -9.86 18.18
N GLU A 407 -9.66 -11.18 18.29
CA GLU A 407 -8.62 -11.93 18.99
C GLU A 407 -7.79 -12.78 18.01
N VAL A 408 -7.79 -12.41 16.73
CA VAL A 408 -7.22 -13.23 15.64
C VAL A 408 -5.70 -13.43 15.75
N TRP A 409 -5.00 -12.52 16.41
CA TRP A 409 -3.57 -12.68 16.69
C TRP A 409 -3.31 -13.90 17.59
N GLU A 410 -4.13 -14.12 18.62
CA GLU A 410 -3.95 -15.22 19.57
C GLU A 410 -4.69 -16.50 19.12
N LYS A 411 -5.83 -16.37 18.45
CA LYS A 411 -6.77 -17.48 18.19
C LYS A 411 -6.98 -17.80 16.70
N GLY A 412 -6.22 -17.17 15.80
CA GLY A 412 -6.39 -17.34 14.35
C GLY A 412 -7.80 -16.98 13.90
N GLY A 413 -8.36 -17.74 12.95
CA GLY A 413 -9.72 -17.49 12.44
C GLY A 413 -10.81 -17.62 13.50
N GLU A 414 -10.59 -18.39 14.58
CA GLU A 414 -11.56 -18.53 15.67
C GLU A 414 -11.78 -17.19 16.40
N GLY A 415 -10.69 -16.42 16.58
CA GLY A 415 -10.74 -15.10 17.21
C GLY A 415 -11.39 -14.01 16.34
N GLY A 416 -11.77 -14.34 15.10
CA GLY A 416 -12.35 -13.39 14.14
C GLY A 416 -13.81 -13.66 13.79
N LEU A 417 -14.47 -14.66 14.42
CA LEU A 417 -15.82 -15.07 14.05
C LEU A 417 -16.87 -13.97 14.28
N GLU A 418 -16.75 -13.18 15.37
CA GLU A 418 -17.61 -12.02 15.63
C GLU A 418 -17.48 -11.00 14.49
N LEU A 419 -16.24 -10.63 14.17
CA LEU A 419 -15.93 -9.69 13.09
C LEU A 419 -16.44 -10.18 11.74
N ALA A 420 -16.23 -11.45 11.41
CA ALA A 420 -16.67 -12.02 10.14
C ALA A 420 -18.20 -11.99 9.99
N ARG A 421 -18.97 -12.21 11.06
CA ARG A 421 -20.44 -12.09 11.03
C ARG A 421 -20.90 -10.65 10.80
N GLU A 422 -20.29 -9.68 11.49
CA GLU A 422 -20.61 -8.27 11.28
C GLU A 422 -20.25 -7.81 9.87
N VAL A 423 -19.13 -8.27 9.33
CA VAL A 423 -18.72 -7.99 7.93
C VAL A 423 -19.70 -8.62 6.94
N LEU A 424 -20.11 -9.87 7.14
CA LEU A 424 -21.12 -10.50 6.29
C LEU A 424 -22.43 -9.72 6.30
N ALA A 425 -22.92 -9.31 7.49
CA ALA A 425 -24.10 -8.47 7.61
C ALA A 425 -23.94 -7.12 6.87
N ALA A 426 -22.77 -6.49 7.00
CA ALA A 426 -22.46 -5.24 6.30
C ALA A 426 -22.47 -5.40 4.76
N THR A 427 -21.99 -6.53 4.23
CA THR A 427 -21.96 -6.78 2.77
C THR A 427 -23.32 -7.00 2.11
N GLU A 428 -24.37 -7.20 2.93
CA GLU A 428 -25.76 -7.33 2.51
C GLU A 428 -26.54 -5.99 2.62
N GLU A 429 -25.92 -4.92 3.15
CA GLU A 429 -26.55 -3.60 3.16
C GLU A 429 -26.64 -3.02 1.74
N ASN A 430 -27.77 -2.41 1.40
CA ASN A 430 -27.99 -1.71 0.12
C ASN A 430 -27.25 -0.36 0.08
N LYS A 431 -25.94 -0.38 0.24
CA LYS A 431 -25.04 0.78 0.19
C LYS A 431 -24.08 0.61 -0.98
N THR A 432 -23.88 1.68 -1.73
CA THR A 432 -23.07 1.66 -2.96
C THR A 432 -21.91 2.63 -2.83
N TYR A 433 -20.73 2.14 -3.17
CA TYR A 433 -19.51 2.92 -3.29
C TYR A 433 -19.72 4.12 -4.23
N LYS A 434 -19.24 5.29 -3.81
CA LYS A 434 -19.08 6.47 -4.67
C LYS A 434 -17.70 7.12 -4.46
N PRO A 435 -17.04 7.61 -5.52
CA PRO A 435 -15.82 8.39 -5.37
C PRO A 435 -16.07 9.73 -4.65
N LEU A 436 -15.04 10.30 -4.02
CA LEU A 436 -15.15 11.53 -3.23
C LEU A 436 -15.39 12.78 -4.10
N TYR A 437 -14.83 12.78 -5.30
CA TYR A 437 -14.82 13.93 -6.22
C TYR A 437 -14.84 13.49 -7.70
N ASP A 438 -15.38 14.35 -8.56
CA ASP A 438 -15.38 14.17 -10.01
C ASP A 438 -13.98 14.43 -10.62
N LEU A 439 -13.61 13.67 -11.66
CA LEU A 439 -12.36 13.89 -12.40
C LEU A 439 -12.35 15.19 -13.21
N ASP A 440 -13.51 15.76 -13.53
CA ASP A 440 -13.59 17.03 -14.26
C ASP A 440 -13.37 18.26 -13.37
N LEU A 441 -13.28 18.10 -12.04
CA LEU A 441 -12.89 19.19 -11.15
C LEU A 441 -11.44 19.65 -11.43
N PRO A 442 -11.14 20.96 -11.31
CA PRO A 442 -9.77 21.45 -11.30
C PRO A 442 -8.91 20.77 -10.22
N LEU A 443 -7.61 20.61 -10.46
CA LEU A 443 -6.72 19.90 -9.54
C LEU A 443 -6.73 20.51 -8.13
N ARG A 444 -6.81 21.84 -8.03
CA ARG A 444 -6.89 22.54 -6.74
C ARG A 444 -8.17 22.22 -5.98
N GLU A 445 -9.29 22.06 -6.68
CA GLU A 445 -10.57 21.71 -6.07
C GLU A 445 -10.59 20.24 -5.62
N LYS A 446 -9.94 19.34 -6.36
CA LYS A 446 -9.73 17.95 -5.92
C LYS A 446 -8.89 17.90 -4.63
N ILE A 447 -7.76 18.59 -4.61
CA ILE A 447 -6.88 18.69 -3.43
C ILE A 447 -7.65 19.29 -2.24
N LYS A 448 -8.39 20.38 -2.45
CA LYS A 448 -9.21 21.02 -1.42
C LYS A 448 -10.32 20.12 -0.92
N THR A 449 -10.95 19.34 -1.81
CA THR A 449 -11.99 18.37 -1.43
C THR A 449 -11.42 17.30 -0.51
N ILE A 450 -10.24 16.74 -0.83
CA ILE A 450 -9.57 15.78 0.04
C ILE A 450 -9.23 16.44 1.38
N ALA A 451 -8.60 17.62 1.36
CA ALA A 451 -8.20 18.32 2.58
C ALA A 451 -9.36 18.62 3.54
N THR A 452 -10.49 19.07 3.01
CA THR A 452 -11.65 19.48 3.82
C THR A 452 -12.50 18.29 4.24
N LYS A 453 -12.78 17.33 3.35
CA LYS A 453 -13.68 16.20 3.64
C LYS A 453 -13.01 15.01 4.30
N ILE A 454 -11.73 14.78 4.02
CA ILE A 454 -10.96 13.65 4.56
C ILE A 454 -10.15 14.12 5.77
N TYR A 455 -9.42 15.23 5.65
CA TYR A 455 -8.58 15.66 6.77
C TYR A 455 -9.33 16.56 7.77
N GLY A 456 -10.45 17.17 7.38
CA GLY A 456 -11.11 18.16 8.22
C GLY A 456 -10.30 19.44 8.38
N ALA A 457 -9.43 19.74 7.42
CA ALA A 457 -8.70 21.01 7.34
C ALA A 457 -9.65 22.13 6.88
N ASP A 458 -9.37 23.37 7.28
CA ASP A 458 -10.17 24.53 6.92
C ASP A 458 -9.96 24.93 5.45
N ASP A 459 -8.72 24.83 4.97
CA ASP A 459 -8.34 25.13 3.58
C ASP A 459 -6.97 24.52 3.21
N VAL A 460 -6.50 24.82 2.01
CA VAL A 460 -5.19 24.42 1.50
C VAL A 460 -4.34 25.65 1.14
N GLU A 461 -3.11 25.69 1.62
CA GLU A 461 -2.10 26.69 1.26
C GLU A 461 -1.10 26.09 0.27
N TYR A 462 -0.69 26.87 -0.73
CA TYR A 462 0.20 26.41 -1.79
C TYR A 462 1.44 27.29 -1.85
N THR A 463 2.60 26.69 -2.13
CA THR A 463 3.76 27.46 -2.55
C THR A 463 3.54 28.04 -3.96
N PRO A 464 4.24 29.15 -4.32
CA PRO A 464 4.17 29.68 -5.69
C PRO A 464 4.56 28.64 -6.75
N GLN A 465 5.57 27.80 -6.45
CA GLN A 465 6.00 26.72 -7.33
C GLN A 465 4.88 25.68 -7.55
N ALA A 466 4.21 25.25 -6.48
CA ALA A 466 3.12 24.29 -6.59
C ALA A 466 1.97 24.84 -7.46
N LEU A 467 1.58 26.12 -7.29
CA LEU A 467 0.55 26.76 -8.11
C LEU A 467 0.94 26.82 -9.60
N SER A 468 2.20 27.15 -9.89
CA SER A 468 2.72 27.16 -11.26
C SER A 468 2.64 25.77 -11.89
N THR A 469 3.08 24.73 -11.17
CA THR A 469 3.03 23.35 -11.66
C THR A 469 1.59 22.85 -11.85
N VAL A 470 0.65 23.20 -10.96
CA VAL A 470 -0.77 22.85 -11.19
C VAL A 470 -1.26 23.40 -12.52
N LYS A 471 -1.01 24.69 -12.78
CA LYS A 471 -1.42 25.34 -14.02
C LYS A 471 -0.81 24.67 -15.25
N ASP A 472 0.50 24.41 -15.21
CA ASP A 472 1.21 23.72 -16.31
C ASP A 472 0.63 22.31 -16.56
N LEU A 473 0.35 21.54 -15.52
CA LEU A 473 -0.25 20.21 -15.66
C LEU A 473 -1.66 20.25 -16.24
N GLU A 474 -2.48 21.23 -15.85
CA GLU A 474 -3.82 21.43 -16.43
C GLU A 474 -3.74 21.81 -17.92
N GLU A 475 -2.87 22.75 -18.29
CA GLU A 475 -2.63 23.17 -19.68
C GLU A 475 -2.12 22.01 -20.57
N ARG A 476 -1.35 21.09 -19.98
CA ARG A 476 -0.84 19.87 -20.65
C ARG A 476 -1.83 18.70 -20.66
N GLY A 477 -3.05 18.90 -20.16
CA GLY A 477 -4.13 17.90 -20.22
C GLY A 477 -4.14 16.87 -19.07
N PHE A 478 -3.32 17.06 -18.04
CA PHE A 478 -3.32 16.20 -16.84
C PHE A 478 -4.34 16.62 -15.78
N GLY A 479 -5.09 17.71 -16.02
CA GLY A 479 -6.08 18.24 -15.09
C GLY A 479 -7.18 17.25 -14.70
N LYS A 480 -7.47 16.26 -15.56
CA LYS A 480 -8.48 15.23 -15.31
C LYS A 480 -7.99 14.02 -14.51
N LEU A 481 -6.72 13.97 -14.13
CA LEU A 481 -6.21 12.87 -13.32
C LEU A 481 -6.69 12.95 -11.87
N PRO A 482 -6.79 11.82 -11.15
CA PRO A 482 -6.98 11.82 -9.71
C PRO A 482 -5.74 12.34 -8.98
N VAL A 483 -5.92 12.70 -7.71
CA VAL A 483 -4.87 13.28 -6.85
C VAL A 483 -4.44 12.26 -5.81
N CYS A 484 -3.13 12.12 -5.62
CA CYS A 484 -2.50 11.34 -4.57
C CYS A 484 -1.85 12.29 -3.56
N MET A 485 -2.47 12.46 -2.39
CA MET A 485 -1.92 13.30 -1.33
C MET A 485 -0.74 12.60 -0.63
N ALA A 486 0.42 13.26 -0.60
CA ALA A 486 1.62 12.79 0.09
C ALA A 486 1.88 13.66 1.33
N LYS A 487 1.33 13.22 2.47
CA LYS A 487 1.54 13.81 3.80
C LYS A 487 2.06 12.76 4.80
N THR A 488 2.30 13.20 6.04
CA THR A 488 2.60 12.26 7.13
C THR A 488 1.42 11.31 7.37
N GLN A 489 1.74 10.06 7.67
CA GLN A 489 0.78 9.07 8.12
C GLN A 489 0.46 9.17 9.62
N LEU A 490 1.24 9.92 10.38
CA LEU A 490 1.15 9.96 11.86
C LEU A 490 0.09 10.93 12.39
N SER A 491 -0.56 11.68 11.50
CA SER A 491 -1.63 12.62 11.82
C SER A 491 -2.58 12.68 10.64
N ILE A 492 -3.86 12.97 10.91
CA ILE A 492 -4.83 13.37 9.89
C ILE A 492 -4.36 14.68 9.22
N SER A 493 -3.67 15.56 9.96
CA SER A 493 -3.07 16.78 9.41
C SER A 493 -1.73 16.50 8.70
N ASP A 494 -1.06 17.56 8.22
CA ASP A 494 0.30 17.48 7.67
C ASP A 494 1.40 17.59 8.75
N ASP A 495 1.03 17.78 10.03
CA ASP A 495 1.94 17.82 11.18
C ASP A 495 1.88 16.51 12.00
N PRO A 496 2.96 15.70 12.03
CA PRO A 496 2.97 14.42 12.74
C PRO A 496 2.78 14.54 14.26
N LYS A 497 2.90 15.73 14.84
CA LYS A 497 2.72 15.94 16.29
C LYS A 497 1.26 16.16 16.69
N LYS A 498 0.37 16.45 15.74
CA LYS A 498 -1.06 16.70 16.03
C LYS A 498 -1.83 15.39 16.05
N LEU A 499 -1.96 14.80 17.24
CA LEU A 499 -2.69 13.55 17.47
C LEU A 499 -4.21 13.77 17.52
N GLY A 500 -4.98 12.67 17.63
CA GLY A 500 -6.43 12.75 17.82
C GLY A 500 -7.18 13.22 16.57
N ARG A 501 -8.05 14.23 16.73
CA ARG A 501 -8.78 14.91 15.67
C ARG A 501 -8.40 16.39 15.62
N PRO A 502 -7.33 16.76 14.90
CA PRO A 502 -6.89 18.15 14.82
C PRO A 502 -7.99 19.07 14.25
N LYS A 503 -8.03 20.32 14.70
CA LYS A 503 -8.95 21.38 14.26
C LYS A 503 -8.19 22.67 13.98
N ASN A 504 -8.81 23.62 13.28
CA ASN A 504 -8.28 24.96 13.01
C ASN A 504 -6.90 24.92 12.33
N TYR A 505 -6.80 24.20 11.22
CA TYR A 505 -5.54 24.03 10.50
C TYR A 505 -5.77 23.94 9.00
N LYS A 506 -4.72 24.24 8.24
CA LYS A 506 -4.70 24.11 6.78
C LYS A 506 -3.65 23.08 6.37
N ILE A 507 -3.86 22.49 5.20
CA ILE A 507 -2.86 21.63 4.56
C ILE A 507 -1.94 22.50 3.72
N ASN A 508 -0.64 22.34 3.88
CA ASN A 508 0.35 23.01 3.06
C ASN A 508 0.69 22.10 1.88
N VAL A 509 0.70 22.60 0.65
CA VAL A 509 1.14 21.89 -0.55
C VAL A 509 2.39 22.58 -1.07
N ARG A 510 3.52 21.88 -0.94
CA ARG A 510 4.86 22.42 -1.23
C ARG A 510 5.31 22.15 -2.65
N GLU A 511 4.93 21.01 -3.18
CA GLU A 511 5.35 20.52 -4.48
C GLU A 511 4.22 19.69 -5.10
N ILE A 512 4.11 19.78 -6.42
CA ILE A 512 3.23 18.94 -7.24
C ILE A 512 4.12 18.14 -8.19
N ARG A 513 3.88 16.83 -8.28
CA ARG A 513 4.53 15.96 -9.26
C ARG A 513 3.48 15.25 -10.10
N ILE A 514 3.88 14.81 -11.29
CA ILE A 514 3.05 13.98 -12.17
C ILE A 514 3.61 12.56 -12.20
N SER A 515 2.76 11.57 -11.96
CA SER A 515 3.02 10.17 -12.27
C SER A 515 2.16 9.80 -13.47
N ALA A 516 2.61 10.22 -14.65
CA ALA A 516 1.83 10.17 -15.88
C ALA A 516 1.51 8.74 -16.35
N GLY A 517 2.43 7.80 -16.15
CA GLY A 517 2.22 6.40 -16.48
C GLY A 517 1.29 5.71 -15.48
N ALA A 518 1.45 6.02 -14.19
CA ALA A 518 0.54 5.52 -13.16
C ALA A 518 -0.87 6.13 -13.28
N GLY A 519 -0.95 7.38 -13.74
CA GLY A 519 -2.20 8.09 -14.03
C GLY A 519 -2.74 8.88 -12.84
N PHE A 520 -1.88 9.55 -12.07
CA PHE A 520 -2.30 10.47 -10.99
C PHE A 520 -1.31 11.62 -10.78
N VAL A 521 -1.80 12.71 -10.17
CA VAL A 521 -0.99 13.85 -9.72
C VAL A 521 -0.66 13.69 -8.25
N VAL A 522 0.60 13.85 -7.86
CA VAL A 522 1.05 13.75 -6.46
C VAL A 522 1.14 15.14 -5.85
N ALA A 523 0.39 15.39 -4.78
CA ALA A 523 0.46 16.64 -4.02
C ALA A 523 1.25 16.43 -2.72
N ILE A 524 2.44 17.01 -2.65
CA ILE A 524 3.40 16.81 -1.56
C ILE A 524 3.22 17.90 -0.50
N CYS A 525 2.84 17.50 0.70
CA CYS A 525 2.52 18.44 1.78
C CYS A 525 3.68 18.70 2.74
N GLY A 526 4.46 17.65 3.04
CA GLY A 526 5.58 17.71 3.97
C GLY A 526 6.87 17.16 3.37
N ASN A 527 7.87 16.93 4.22
CA ASN A 527 9.08 16.23 3.82
C ASN A 527 8.78 14.74 3.68
N ILE A 528 8.59 14.28 2.46
CA ILE A 528 8.34 12.87 2.17
C ILE A 528 9.65 12.14 1.91
N MET A 529 9.93 11.13 2.73
CA MET A 529 11.15 10.34 2.63
C MET A 529 10.96 9.20 1.63
N THR A 530 11.50 9.36 0.43
CA THR A 530 11.47 8.35 -0.64
C THR A 530 12.63 7.36 -0.57
N MET A 531 13.67 7.67 0.23
CA MET A 531 14.78 6.77 0.53
C MET A 531 15.02 6.77 2.06
N PRO A 532 14.54 5.74 2.78
CA PRO A 532 14.80 5.61 4.21
C PRO A 532 16.29 5.46 4.53
N GLY A 533 16.67 5.66 5.79
CA GLY A 533 18.02 5.36 6.25
C GLY A 533 17.99 4.34 7.38
N LEU A 534 19.06 3.55 7.51
CA LEU A 534 19.23 2.64 8.64
C LEU A 534 19.28 3.41 9.99
N PRO A 535 18.79 2.81 11.09
CA PRO A 535 18.91 3.36 12.45
C PRO A 535 20.33 3.22 13.00
N LYS A 536 20.57 3.70 14.22
CA LYS A 536 21.86 3.57 14.91
C LYS A 536 22.28 2.11 15.14
N LYS A 537 21.30 1.22 15.41
CA LYS A 537 21.47 -0.23 15.56
C LYS A 537 20.51 -0.91 14.58
N PRO A 538 20.96 -1.23 13.36
CA PRO A 538 20.11 -1.89 12.37
C PRO A 538 19.83 -3.34 12.76
N ALA A 539 18.63 -3.84 12.42
CA ALA A 539 18.28 -5.25 12.60
C ALA A 539 19.29 -6.20 11.90
N ALA A 540 19.93 -5.73 10.84
CA ALA A 540 21.02 -6.44 10.16
C ALA A 540 22.15 -6.95 11.08
N GLU A 541 22.44 -6.28 12.20
CA GLU A 541 23.46 -6.75 13.15
C GLU A 541 23.06 -8.04 13.89
N SER A 542 21.77 -8.38 13.92
CA SER A 542 21.21 -9.53 14.63
C SER A 542 20.64 -10.60 13.70
N ILE A 543 20.55 -10.33 12.40
CA ILE A 543 20.11 -11.32 11.41
C ILE A 543 21.26 -12.29 11.15
N ASP A 544 20.96 -13.59 11.22
CA ASP A 544 21.93 -14.65 10.96
C ASP A 544 21.26 -15.89 10.36
N ILE A 545 22.05 -16.82 9.84
CA ILE A 545 21.60 -18.09 9.25
C ILE A 545 22.43 -19.26 9.78
N ASP A 546 21.77 -20.30 10.26
CA ASP A 546 22.45 -21.50 10.76
C ASP A 546 22.88 -22.46 9.64
N SER A 547 23.57 -23.56 9.99
CA SER A 547 24.06 -24.56 9.03
C SER A 547 22.96 -25.33 8.30
N ASP A 548 21.73 -25.31 8.84
CA ASP A 548 20.57 -25.97 8.26
C ASP A 548 19.74 -25.03 7.38
N GLY A 549 20.13 -23.75 7.31
CA GLY A 549 19.49 -22.72 6.50
C GLY A 549 18.35 -21.96 7.21
N ASN A 550 18.20 -22.11 8.52
CA ASN A 550 17.18 -21.38 9.27
C ASN A 550 17.64 -19.95 9.58
N ILE A 551 16.80 -18.97 9.25
CA ILE A 551 17.08 -17.56 9.48
C ILE A 551 16.60 -17.14 10.88
N THR A 552 17.45 -16.40 11.60
CA THR A 552 17.12 -15.78 12.90
C THR A 552 17.26 -14.26 12.84
N GLY A 553 16.61 -13.54 13.76
CA GLY A 553 16.73 -12.07 13.88
C GLY A 553 15.97 -11.23 12.85
N LEU A 554 15.24 -11.85 11.91
CA LEU A 554 14.48 -11.15 10.87
C LEU A 554 13.12 -10.59 11.36
N PHE A 555 12.56 -11.13 12.45
CA PHE A 555 11.25 -10.77 13.00
C PHE A 555 11.21 -10.75 14.52
#